data_AF-A0A538PCL3-F1
#
_entry.id   AF-A0A538PCL3-F1
#
_cell.length_a   1.000
_cell.length_b   1.000
_cell.length_c   1.000
_cell.angle_alpha   90.00
_cell.angle_beta   90.00
_cell.angle_gamma   90.00
#
_symmetry.space_group_name_H-M   'P 1'
#
loop_
_entity.id
_entity.type
_entity.pdbx_description
1 polymer ?
#
loop_
_entity_poly.entity_id
_entity_poly.type
_entity_poly.pdbx_seq_one_letter_code
_entity_poly.pdbx_strand_id
1 'polypeptide(L)'
;MKCEQVRESFPDYLAGAIESASQADIDAHLAGCAACRDELSGLNALWARLGALPEEEPSPGSEARFHAMLEAYRQGMKQAQREGAPRVTLAEWLGGFWPRQPALQFAMALLLFALGLLIGSSTLSRQAAGTAIGGPNERALAQLREEVSTMRQMVTLALLQQQSPSDRLRGVQWTYQMTRPDEQVLSALLRALDGDPNVNVRLAAVDALHQFASDALVRKGLLRSLAEQKSPLVQIELINLMVQLSAKESVPVLKELSQKQELDPAVRERVEWGLQKLG
;
A
#
# COMPACT_ATOMS: atom_id res chain seq x y z
N MET A 1 23.87 -5.42 -42.87
CA MET A 1 22.77 -5.15 -41.91
C MET A 1 21.69 -4.29 -42.56
N LYS A 2 20.44 -4.42 -42.12
CA LYS A 2 19.34 -3.52 -42.51
C LYS A 2 19.36 -2.27 -41.61
N CYS A 3 18.87 -1.13 -42.12
CA CYS A 3 18.84 0.12 -41.37
C CYS A 3 18.07 0.02 -40.03
N GLU A 4 16.99 -0.77 -39.98
CA GLU A 4 16.21 -0.99 -38.75
C GLU A 4 17.05 -1.60 -37.62
N GLN A 5 17.85 -2.62 -37.93
CA GLN A 5 18.70 -3.31 -36.96
C GLN A 5 19.82 -2.41 -36.41
N VAL A 6 20.33 -1.52 -37.27
CA VAL A 6 21.37 -0.56 -36.88
C VAL A 6 20.78 0.53 -35.99
N ARG A 7 19.57 0.99 -36.28
CA ARG A 7 18.84 1.97 -35.46
C ARG A 7 18.51 1.46 -34.07
N GLU A 8 18.09 0.20 -33.95
CA GLU A 8 17.84 -0.45 -32.66
C GLU A 8 19.11 -0.51 -31.80
N SER A 9 20.29 -0.55 -32.43
CA SER A 9 21.58 -0.64 -31.75
C SER A 9 22.19 0.72 -31.39
N PHE A 10 21.58 1.86 -31.77
CA PHE A 10 22.16 3.18 -31.49
C PHE A 10 22.36 3.51 -30.00
N PRO A 11 21.43 3.18 -29.07
CA PRO A 11 21.63 3.48 -27.65
C PRO A 11 22.84 2.76 -27.06
N ASP A 12 22.97 1.47 -27.34
CA ASP A 12 24.09 0.65 -26.84
C ASP A 12 25.41 1.07 -27.49
N TYR A 13 25.39 1.49 -28.75
CA TYR A 13 26.56 2.02 -29.45
C TYR A 13 27.05 3.33 -28.80
N LEU A 14 26.14 4.26 -28.48
CA LEU A 14 26.47 5.53 -27.81
C LEU A 14 26.90 5.33 -26.35
N ALA A 15 26.36 4.33 -25.67
CA ALA A 15 26.77 3.95 -24.32
C ALA A 15 28.10 3.17 -24.27
N GLY A 16 28.65 2.77 -25.41
CA GLY A 16 29.84 1.92 -25.48
C GLY A 16 29.61 0.49 -24.96
N ALA A 17 28.37 0.02 -24.97
CA ALA A 17 27.94 -1.25 -24.40
C ALA A 17 27.74 -2.37 -25.44
N ILE A 18 28.25 -2.21 -26.66
CA ILE A 18 28.16 -3.19 -27.76
C ILE A 18 29.38 -4.12 -27.84
N GLU A 19 29.15 -5.38 -28.19
CA GLU A 19 30.20 -6.36 -28.49
C GLU A 19 31.02 -5.97 -29.74
N SER A 20 32.34 -6.16 -29.69
CA SER A 20 33.28 -5.76 -30.77
C SER A 20 32.94 -6.29 -32.17
N ALA A 21 32.31 -7.47 -32.27
CA ALA A 21 31.87 -8.04 -33.54
C ALA A 21 30.72 -7.24 -34.17
N SER A 22 29.72 -6.85 -33.38
CA SER A 22 28.58 -6.05 -33.81
C SER A 22 28.97 -4.60 -34.10
N GLN A 23 30.01 -4.09 -33.43
CA GLN A 23 30.54 -2.75 -33.68
C GLN A 23 31.12 -2.60 -35.10
N ALA A 24 31.88 -3.58 -35.56
CA ALA A 24 32.44 -3.58 -36.92
C ALA A 24 31.34 -3.60 -38.00
N ASP A 25 30.26 -4.35 -37.78
CA ASP A 25 29.12 -4.43 -38.71
C ASP A 25 28.33 -3.11 -38.77
N ILE A 26 28.18 -2.42 -37.63
CA ILE A 26 27.56 -1.10 -37.54
C ILE A 26 28.43 -0.06 -38.26
N ASP A 27 29.75 -0.04 -38.00
CA ASP A 27 30.68 0.90 -38.63
C ASP A 27 30.71 0.72 -40.17
N ALA A 28 30.68 -0.54 -40.64
CA ALA A 28 30.59 -0.84 -42.06
C ALA A 28 29.27 -0.34 -42.68
N HIS A 29 28.14 -0.45 -41.96
CA HIS A 29 26.86 0.09 -42.43
C HIS A 29 26.86 1.63 -42.45
N LEU A 30 27.42 2.27 -41.43
CA LEU A 30 27.53 3.73 -41.35
C LEU A 30 28.45 4.29 -42.44
N ALA A 31 29.44 3.54 -42.92
CA ALA A 31 30.24 3.94 -44.08
C ALA A 31 29.40 4.04 -45.37
N GLY A 32 28.38 3.18 -45.53
CA GLY A 32 27.54 3.09 -46.73
C GLY A 32 26.22 3.84 -46.69
N CYS A 33 25.69 4.19 -45.51
CA CYS A 33 24.34 4.74 -45.36
C CYS A 33 24.34 6.17 -44.77
N ALA A 34 24.06 7.17 -45.61
CA ALA A 34 24.00 8.57 -45.18
C ALA A 34 22.88 8.83 -44.16
N ALA A 35 21.70 8.26 -44.35
CA ALA A 35 20.56 8.45 -43.45
C ALA A 35 20.84 7.98 -42.01
N CYS A 36 21.51 6.83 -41.85
CA CYS A 36 21.86 6.33 -40.52
C CYS A 36 22.97 7.15 -39.85
N ARG A 37 23.91 7.73 -40.63
CA ARG A 37 24.92 8.65 -40.10
C ARG A 37 24.29 9.94 -39.57
N ASP A 38 23.36 10.52 -40.31
CA ASP A 38 22.70 11.77 -39.93
C ASP A 38 21.89 11.56 -38.63
N GLU A 39 21.17 10.45 -38.54
CA GLU A 39 20.39 10.08 -37.35
C GLU A 39 21.27 9.84 -36.11
N LEU A 40 22.36 9.07 -36.26
CA LEU A 40 23.32 8.84 -35.19
C LEU A 40 23.99 10.14 -34.72
N SER A 41 24.31 11.04 -35.65
CA SER A 41 24.89 12.35 -35.30
C SER A 41 23.94 13.21 -34.47
N GLY A 42 22.63 13.16 -34.76
CA GLY A 42 21.59 13.85 -33.99
C GLY A 42 21.44 13.28 -32.58
N LEU A 43 21.44 11.96 -32.44
CA LEU A 43 21.39 11.29 -31.13
C LEU A 43 22.63 11.55 -30.30
N ASN A 44 23.82 11.50 -30.91
CA ASN A 44 25.07 11.81 -30.23
C ASN A 44 25.12 13.27 -29.73
N ALA A 45 24.62 14.21 -30.53
CA ALA A 45 24.51 15.61 -30.11
C ALA A 45 23.57 15.80 -28.92
N LEU A 46 22.46 15.05 -28.85
CA LEU A 46 21.55 15.06 -27.71
C LEU A 46 22.20 14.44 -26.47
N TRP A 47 22.87 13.30 -26.62
CA TRP A 47 23.58 12.60 -25.54
C TRP A 47 24.66 13.49 -24.92
N ALA A 48 25.45 14.18 -25.74
CA ALA A 48 26.45 15.13 -25.28
C ALA A 48 25.84 16.31 -24.50
N ARG A 49 24.64 16.78 -24.88
CA ARG A 49 23.93 17.84 -24.14
C ARG A 49 23.41 17.37 -22.80
N LEU A 50 22.92 16.13 -22.71
CA LEU A 50 22.47 15.53 -21.45
C LEU A 50 23.65 15.30 -20.50
N GLY A 51 24.79 14.84 -21.01
CA GLY A 51 26.03 14.68 -20.23
C GLY A 51 26.65 16.00 -19.75
N ALA A 52 26.26 17.13 -20.33
CA ALA A 52 26.70 18.46 -19.92
C ALA A 52 25.81 19.09 -18.84
N LEU A 53 24.74 18.41 -18.40
CA LEU A 53 23.93 18.87 -17.29
C LEU A 53 24.77 18.87 -16.00
N PRO A 54 24.72 19.96 -15.20
CA PRO A 54 25.45 20.00 -13.94
C PRO A 54 24.92 18.91 -13.01
N GLU A 55 25.84 18.17 -12.39
CA GLU A 55 25.50 17.20 -11.37
C GLU A 55 25.01 17.94 -10.12
N GLU A 56 23.79 17.67 -9.70
CA GLU A 56 23.17 18.36 -8.58
C GLU A 56 23.66 17.72 -7.26
N GLU A 57 24.68 18.34 -6.65
CA GLU A 57 25.22 17.86 -5.38
C GLU A 57 24.18 18.00 -4.24
N PRO A 58 24.07 16.99 -3.35
CA PRO A 58 23.16 17.06 -2.23
C PRO A 58 23.50 18.26 -1.32
N SER A 59 22.46 18.98 -0.87
CA SER A 59 22.65 20.14 0.02
C SER A 59 23.48 19.77 1.27
N PRO A 60 24.30 20.67 1.82
CA PRO A 60 25.09 20.41 3.04
C PRO A 60 24.25 19.94 4.24
N GLY A 61 22.98 20.33 4.29
CA GLY A 61 22.05 19.87 5.33
C GLY A 61 21.60 18.42 5.19
N SER A 62 21.71 17.81 4.01
CA SER A 62 21.31 16.41 3.75
C SER A 62 22.28 15.43 4.40
N GLU A 63 23.58 15.69 4.30
CA GLU A 63 24.63 14.89 4.94
C GLU A 63 24.49 14.95 6.47
N ALA A 64 24.31 16.14 7.03
CA ALA A 64 24.11 16.33 8.47
C ALA A 64 22.88 15.55 8.99
N ARG A 65 21.75 15.60 8.26
CA ARG A 65 20.54 14.84 8.61
C ARG A 65 20.75 13.33 8.56
N PHE A 66 21.47 12.84 7.55
CA PHE A 66 21.78 11.42 7.40
C PHE A 66 22.65 10.90 8.56
N HIS A 67 23.71 11.64 8.92
CA HIS A 67 24.58 11.26 10.04
C HIS A 67 23.85 11.32 11.40
N ALA A 68 23.01 12.34 11.60
CA ALA A 68 22.18 12.43 12.82
C ALA A 68 21.24 11.21 12.96
N MET A 69 20.63 10.76 11.86
CA MET A 69 19.78 9.55 11.84
C MET A 69 20.58 8.29 12.20
N LEU A 70 21.77 8.12 11.62
CA LEU A 70 22.66 6.97 11.88
C LEU A 70 23.11 6.90 13.34
N GLU A 71 23.45 8.03 13.94
CA GLU A 71 23.86 8.09 15.34
C GLU A 71 22.72 7.77 16.29
N ALA A 72 21.53 8.34 16.05
CA ALA A 72 20.33 8.03 16.83
C ALA A 72 20.01 6.53 16.80
N TYR A 73 20.10 5.89 15.63
CA TYR A 73 19.89 4.45 15.48
C TYR A 73 20.92 3.62 16.27
N ARG A 74 22.21 3.97 16.17
CA ARG A 74 23.29 3.30 16.91
C ARG A 74 23.13 3.45 18.43
N GLN A 75 22.65 4.60 18.90
CA GLN A 75 22.40 4.84 20.32
C GLN A 75 21.24 3.99 20.84
N GLY A 76 20.13 3.92 20.11
CA GLY A 76 18.99 3.07 20.46
C GLY A 76 19.37 1.59 20.58
N MET A 77 20.20 1.07 19.67
CA MET A 77 20.72 -0.31 19.73
C MET A 77 21.57 -0.57 20.99
N LYS A 78 22.41 0.37 21.40
CA LYS A 78 23.24 0.24 22.62
C LYS A 78 22.39 0.31 23.89
N GLN A 79 21.31 1.08 23.88
CA GLN A 79 20.42 1.24 25.02
C GLN A 79 19.57 -0.02 25.24
N ALA A 80 19.04 -0.62 24.17
CA ALA A 80 18.37 -1.91 24.21
C ALA A 80 19.28 -3.04 24.72
N GLN A 81 20.59 -2.95 24.45
CA GLN A 81 21.58 -3.92 24.94
C GLN A 81 21.94 -3.71 26.42
N ARG A 82 21.84 -2.48 26.93
CA ARG A 82 22.07 -2.13 28.36
C ARG A 82 20.85 -2.41 29.24
N GLU A 83 19.64 -2.36 28.68
CA GLU A 83 18.38 -2.67 29.37
C GLU A 83 18.10 -4.18 29.48
N GLY A 84 19.00 -5.03 28.95
CA GLY A 84 19.06 -6.45 29.30
C GLY A 84 19.45 -6.63 30.77
N ALA A 85 18.46 -6.57 31.66
CA ALA A 85 18.62 -6.75 33.11
C ALA A 85 19.46 -8.00 33.46
N PRO A 86 20.21 -7.98 34.58
CA PRO A 86 20.98 -9.14 35.02
C PRO A 86 20.03 -10.31 35.27
N ARG A 87 20.13 -11.35 34.44
CA ARG A 87 19.41 -12.61 34.66
C ARG A 87 20.08 -13.32 35.84
N VAL A 88 19.59 -13.07 37.05
CA VAL A 88 19.88 -13.94 38.19
C VAL A 88 19.33 -15.32 37.81
N THR A 89 20.22 -16.30 37.68
CA THR A 89 19.79 -17.64 37.31
C THR A 89 19.11 -18.29 38.51
N LEU A 90 17.94 -18.90 38.32
CA LEU A 90 17.20 -19.60 39.39
C LEU A 90 18.07 -20.63 40.13
N ALA A 91 19.07 -21.18 39.43
CA ALA A 91 20.05 -22.11 39.97
C ALA A 91 20.93 -21.50 41.08
N GLU A 92 21.34 -20.24 40.97
CA GLU A 92 22.17 -19.56 41.98
C GLU A 92 21.37 -19.25 43.26
N TRP A 93 20.08 -18.92 43.12
CA TRP A 93 19.19 -18.66 44.26
C TRP A 93 18.80 -19.94 45.02
N LEU A 94 18.58 -21.05 44.30
CA LEU A 94 18.20 -22.34 44.90
C LEU A 94 19.37 -23.08 45.58
N GLY A 95 20.61 -22.82 45.16
CA GLY A 95 21.79 -23.50 45.70
C GLY A 95 22.06 -23.25 47.20
N GLY A 96 21.60 -22.11 47.73
CA GLY A 96 21.76 -21.76 49.16
C GLY A 96 20.69 -22.35 50.09
N PHE A 97 19.55 -22.78 49.55
CA PHE A 97 18.36 -23.17 50.32
C PHE A 97 18.05 -24.67 50.27
N TRP A 98 18.87 -25.47 49.58
CA TRP A 98 18.61 -26.90 49.37
C TRP A 98 19.14 -27.77 50.54
N PRO A 99 18.28 -28.47 51.28
CA PRO A 99 18.72 -29.32 52.39
C PRO A 99 19.47 -30.57 51.86
N ARG A 100 20.61 -30.91 52.49
CA ARG A 100 21.46 -32.07 52.10
C ARG A 100 20.90 -33.44 52.50
N GLN A 101 19.76 -33.49 53.21
CA GLN A 101 19.14 -34.73 53.67
C GLN A 101 18.01 -35.17 52.71
N PRO A 102 18.03 -36.40 52.18
CA PRO A 102 17.07 -36.85 51.17
C PRO A 102 15.63 -36.87 51.69
N ALA A 103 15.41 -37.15 52.99
CA ALA A 103 14.07 -37.16 53.58
C ALA A 103 13.39 -35.78 53.58
N LEU A 104 14.14 -34.70 53.85
CA LEU A 104 13.62 -33.32 53.81
C LEU A 104 13.33 -32.87 52.38
N GLN A 105 14.10 -33.36 51.40
CA GLN A 105 13.86 -33.08 49.98
C GLN A 105 12.51 -33.69 49.52
N PHE A 106 12.21 -34.93 49.91
CA PHE A 106 10.92 -35.56 49.62
C PHE A 106 9.75 -34.85 50.31
N ALA A 107 9.91 -34.44 51.57
CA ALA A 107 8.87 -33.71 52.29
C ALA A 107 8.58 -32.35 51.65
N MET A 108 9.61 -31.59 51.27
CA MET A 108 9.46 -30.34 50.52
C MET A 108 8.85 -30.55 49.15
N ALA A 109 9.24 -31.60 48.41
CA ALA A 109 8.67 -31.89 47.11
C ALA A 109 7.18 -32.21 47.21
N LEU A 110 6.77 -33.01 48.20
CA LEU A 110 5.36 -33.30 48.46
C LEU A 110 4.58 -32.05 48.88
N LEU A 111 5.17 -31.19 49.70
CA LEU A 111 4.54 -29.97 50.17
C LEU A 111 4.37 -28.96 49.02
N LEU A 112 5.40 -28.79 48.18
CA LEU A 112 5.33 -27.97 46.97
C LEU A 112 4.37 -28.56 45.92
N PHE A 113 4.29 -29.88 45.80
CA PHE A 113 3.33 -30.54 44.91
C PHE A 113 1.89 -30.36 45.40
N ALA A 114 1.65 -30.54 46.70
CA ALA A 114 0.34 -30.29 47.31
C ALA A 114 -0.06 -28.81 47.21
N LEU A 115 0.87 -27.89 47.47
CA LEU A 115 0.67 -26.45 47.32
C LEU A 115 0.45 -26.08 45.85
N GLY A 116 1.18 -26.71 44.93
CA GLY A 116 1.00 -26.59 43.49
C GLY A 116 -0.36 -27.12 43.02
N LEU A 117 -0.87 -28.20 43.60
CA LEU A 117 -2.22 -28.71 43.35
C LEU A 117 -3.31 -27.79 43.92
N LEU A 118 -3.07 -27.15 45.06
CA LEU A 118 -4.02 -26.23 45.71
C LEU A 118 -4.09 -24.87 45.00
N ILE A 119 -2.94 -24.30 44.67
CA ILE A 119 -2.83 -23.08 43.85
C ILE A 119 -3.25 -23.39 42.41
N GLY A 120 -2.87 -24.56 41.89
CA GLY A 120 -3.25 -25.05 40.58
C GLY A 120 -4.75 -25.23 40.45
N SER A 121 -5.43 -25.89 41.38
CA SER A 121 -6.89 -26.09 41.32
C SER A 121 -7.69 -24.79 41.51
N SER A 122 -7.20 -23.85 42.33
CA SER A 122 -7.82 -22.52 42.50
C SER A 122 -7.56 -21.57 41.31
N THR A 123 -6.43 -21.72 40.62
CA THR A 123 -6.16 -21.00 39.36
C THR A 123 -6.86 -21.66 38.18
N LEU A 124 -6.89 -23.00 38.08
CA LEU A 124 -7.57 -23.76 37.03
C LEU A 124 -9.10 -23.59 37.10
N SER A 125 -9.69 -23.37 38.28
CA SER A 125 -11.10 -22.98 38.42
C SER A 125 -11.37 -21.52 38.02
N ARG A 126 -10.41 -20.61 38.21
CA ARG A 126 -10.45 -19.25 37.62
C ARG A 126 -10.17 -19.27 36.12
N GLN A 127 -9.40 -20.24 35.63
CA GLN A 127 -9.08 -20.42 34.23
C GLN A 127 -10.19 -21.16 33.48
N ALA A 128 -10.99 -22.01 34.13
CA ALA A 128 -12.24 -22.53 33.59
C ALA A 128 -13.29 -21.41 33.38
N ALA A 129 -13.24 -20.36 34.21
CA ALA A 129 -13.98 -19.11 33.94
C ALA A 129 -13.29 -18.22 32.88
N GLY A 130 -11.98 -18.40 32.65
CA GLY A 130 -11.16 -17.68 31.66
C GLY A 130 -10.98 -18.39 30.30
N THR A 131 -11.45 -19.63 30.15
CA THR A 131 -11.56 -20.38 28.89
C THR A 131 -12.85 -20.04 28.14
N ALA A 132 -13.61 -19.07 28.62
CA ALA A 132 -14.48 -18.27 27.78
C ALA A 132 -13.61 -17.26 27.01
N ILE A 133 -13.02 -17.71 25.90
CA ILE A 133 -12.54 -16.91 24.76
C ILE A 133 -11.57 -15.75 25.12
N GLY A 134 -10.27 -15.94 24.93
CA GLY A 134 -9.30 -14.84 24.79
C GLY A 134 -8.38 -14.59 25.98
N GLY A 135 -7.17 -15.16 25.95
CA GLY A 135 -6.13 -14.90 26.96
C GLY A 135 -5.59 -13.45 26.91
N PRO A 136 -4.86 -12.98 27.95
CA PRO A 136 -4.35 -11.60 28.03
C PRO A 136 -3.44 -11.21 26.83
N ASN A 137 -2.67 -12.14 26.28
CA ASN A 137 -1.85 -11.90 25.09
C ASN A 137 -2.69 -11.71 23.82
N GLU A 138 -3.82 -12.41 23.68
CA GLU A 138 -4.72 -12.22 22.53
C GLU A 138 -5.44 -10.88 22.61
N ARG A 139 -5.79 -10.42 23.81
CA ARG A 139 -6.36 -9.07 24.03
C ARG A 139 -5.34 -7.98 23.69
N ALA A 140 -4.08 -8.13 24.09
CA ALA A 140 -3.02 -7.19 23.73
C ALA A 140 -2.76 -7.14 22.22
N LEU A 141 -2.73 -8.29 21.55
CA LEU A 141 -2.61 -8.36 20.08
C LEU A 141 -3.84 -7.77 19.37
N ALA A 142 -5.05 -7.97 19.91
CA ALA A 142 -6.27 -7.36 19.37
C ALA A 142 -6.24 -5.83 19.52
N GLN A 143 -5.79 -5.31 20.67
CA GLN A 143 -5.61 -3.87 20.89
C GLN A 143 -4.60 -3.25 19.92
N LEU A 144 -3.43 -3.88 19.74
CA LEU A 144 -2.42 -3.41 18.79
C LEU A 144 -2.92 -3.42 17.34
N ARG A 145 -3.68 -4.45 16.94
CA ARG A 145 -4.29 -4.52 15.60
C ARG A 145 -5.30 -3.39 15.40
N GLU A 146 -6.09 -3.10 16.41
CA GLU A 146 -7.04 -2.00 16.37
C GLU A 146 -6.31 -0.66 16.26
N GLU A 147 -5.28 -0.42 17.07
CA GLU A 147 -4.48 0.81 17.02
C GLU A 147 -3.82 1.01 15.65
N VAL A 148 -3.23 -0.05 15.07
CA VAL A 148 -2.69 0.00 13.70
C VAL A 148 -3.81 0.33 12.70
N SER A 149 -4.99 -0.28 12.82
CA SER A 149 -6.14 0.02 11.96
C SER A 149 -6.53 1.51 12.03
N THR A 150 -6.66 2.05 13.23
CA THR A 150 -6.96 3.47 13.47
C THR A 150 -5.88 4.38 12.89
N MET A 151 -4.60 4.03 13.07
CA MET A 151 -3.49 4.79 12.48
C MET A 151 -3.57 4.84 10.95
N ARG A 152 -3.91 3.73 10.29
CA ARG A 152 -4.07 3.69 8.84
C ARG A 152 -5.21 4.59 8.37
N GLN A 153 -6.34 4.58 9.08
CA GLN A 153 -7.48 5.46 8.76
C GLN A 153 -7.09 6.94 8.86
N MET A 154 -6.38 7.34 9.91
CA MET A 154 -5.90 8.72 10.08
C MET A 154 -4.96 9.14 8.95
N VAL A 155 -4.01 8.28 8.55
CA VAL A 155 -3.09 8.56 7.44
C VAL A 155 -3.86 8.72 6.14
N THR A 156 -4.80 7.83 5.83
CA THR A 156 -5.65 7.94 4.64
C THR A 156 -6.42 9.25 4.62
N LEU A 157 -7.07 9.62 5.72
CA LEU A 157 -7.83 10.87 5.82
C LEU A 157 -6.91 12.09 5.63
N ALA A 158 -5.74 12.08 6.24
CA ALA A 158 -4.77 13.16 6.11
C ALA A 158 -4.26 13.31 4.67
N LEU A 159 -4.00 12.19 3.98
CA LEU A 159 -3.57 12.17 2.58
C LEU A 159 -4.68 12.65 1.63
N LEU A 160 -5.93 12.22 1.85
CA LEU A 160 -7.08 12.64 1.03
C LEU A 160 -7.41 14.14 1.16
N GLN A 161 -6.99 14.79 2.25
CA GLN A 161 -7.20 16.23 2.46
C GLN A 161 -6.06 17.10 1.91
N GLN A 162 -4.98 16.51 1.39
CA GLN A 162 -3.85 17.29 0.87
C GLN A 162 -4.17 18.01 -0.44
N GLN A 163 -3.43 19.09 -0.71
CA GLN A 163 -3.58 19.87 -1.95
C GLN A 163 -3.03 19.15 -3.20
N SER A 164 -2.03 18.28 -3.02
CA SER A 164 -1.42 17.53 -4.12
C SER A 164 -2.32 16.38 -4.59
N PRO A 165 -2.65 16.28 -5.89
CA PRO A 165 -3.36 15.11 -6.44
C PRO A 165 -2.63 13.79 -6.19
N SER A 166 -1.28 13.80 -6.23
CA SER A 166 -0.47 12.61 -5.95
C SER A 166 -0.64 12.11 -4.52
N ASP A 167 -0.79 13.02 -3.55
CA ASP A 167 -0.99 12.66 -2.15
C ASP A 167 -2.38 12.07 -1.93
N ARG A 168 -3.40 12.68 -2.54
CA ARG A 168 -4.75 12.15 -2.49
C ARG A 168 -4.85 10.78 -3.17
N LEU A 169 -4.18 10.58 -4.31
CA LEU A 169 -4.06 9.25 -4.93
C LEU A 169 -3.40 8.22 -4.01
N ARG A 170 -2.33 8.60 -3.30
CA ARG A 170 -1.72 7.72 -2.28
C ARG A 170 -2.70 7.41 -1.15
N GLY A 171 -3.50 8.39 -0.72
CA GLY A 171 -4.56 8.21 0.26
C GLY A 171 -5.60 7.19 -0.18
N VAL A 172 -6.05 7.28 -1.44
CA VAL A 172 -6.95 6.29 -2.05
C VAL A 172 -6.29 4.91 -2.11
N GLN A 173 -5.03 4.80 -2.54
CA GLN A 173 -4.33 3.50 -2.59
C GLN A 173 -4.20 2.83 -1.22
N TRP A 174 -4.08 3.61 -0.15
CA TRP A 174 -4.01 3.07 1.21
C TRP A 174 -5.29 2.33 1.62
N THR A 175 -6.45 2.65 1.02
CA THR A 175 -7.71 1.98 1.39
C THR A 175 -7.76 0.53 0.95
N TYR A 176 -6.99 0.12 -0.07
CA TYR A 176 -6.89 -1.29 -0.48
C TYR A 176 -6.31 -2.20 0.62
N GLN A 177 -5.58 -1.62 1.58
CA GLN A 177 -5.01 -2.35 2.71
C GLN A 177 -5.97 -2.46 3.90
N MET A 178 -7.20 -1.94 3.76
CA MET A 178 -8.21 -1.92 4.81
C MET A 178 -9.27 -2.99 4.54
N THR A 179 -9.58 -3.79 5.57
CA THR A 179 -10.67 -4.78 5.47
C THR A 179 -12.03 -4.14 5.72
N ARG A 180 -12.10 -3.19 6.66
CA ARG A 180 -13.32 -2.43 7.01
C ARG A 180 -12.92 -1.00 7.37
N PRO A 181 -12.92 -0.06 6.41
CA PRO A 181 -12.81 1.36 6.71
C PRO A 181 -14.01 1.82 7.53
N ASP A 182 -13.83 2.87 8.32
CA ASP A 182 -14.92 3.53 9.01
C ASP A 182 -15.73 4.43 8.06
N GLU A 183 -16.87 4.93 8.53
CA GLU A 183 -17.73 5.79 7.73
C GLU A 183 -17.05 7.10 7.30
N GLN A 184 -16.07 7.59 8.06
CA GLN A 184 -15.33 8.81 7.72
C GLN A 184 -14.46 8.61 6.49
N VAL A 185 -13.71 7.50 6.42
CA VAL A 185 -12.92 7.15 5.24
C VAL A 185 -13.81 6.92 4.03
N LEU A 186 -14.92 6.19 4.18
CA LEU A 186 -15.87 5.97 3.08
C LEU A 186 -16.48 7.28 2.57
N SER A 187 -16.86 8.18 3.48
CA SER A 187 -17.36 9.51 3.13
C SER A 187 -16.28 10.39 2.48
N ALA A 188 -15.01 10.24 2.85
CA ALA A 188 -13.91 10.92 2.19
C ALA A 188 -13.68 10.42 0.76
N LEU A 189 -13.74 9.11 0.53
CA LEU A 189 -13.68 8.52 -0.81
C LEU A 189 -14.84 8.98 -1.70
N LEU A 190 -16.07 8.99 -1.17
CA LEU A 190 -17.24 9.51 -1.92
C LEU A 190 -17.09 10.99 -2.27
N ARG A 191 -16.59 11.82 -1.34
CA ARG A 191 -16.29 13.23 -1.64
C ARG A 191 -15.22 13.37 -2.73
N ALA A 192 -14.19 12.54 -2.70
CA ALA A 192 -13.17 12.53 -3.74
C ALA A 192 -13.77 12.15 -5.10
N LEU A 193 -14.61 11.12 -5.16
CA LEU A 193 -15.35 10.74 -6.37
C LEU A 193 -16.22 11.90 -6.90
N ASP A 194 -17.01 12.51 -6.01
CA ASP A 194 -17.99 13.53 -6.38
C ASP A 194 -17.34 14.82 -6.87
N GLY A 195 -16.22 15.24 -6.28
CA GLY A 195 -15.74 16.62 -6.45
C GLY A 195 -14.24 16.85 -6.49
N ASP A 196 -13.38 15.82 -6.53
CA ASP A 196 -11.94 16.07 -6.64
C ASP A 196 -11.62 16.84 -7.94
N PRO A 197 -10.79 17.91 -7.89
CA PRO A 197 -10.42 18.65 -9.09
C PRO A 197 -9.66 17.79 -10.12
N ASN A 198 -9.01 16.71 -9.69
CA ASN A 198 -8.25 15.82 -10.58
C ASN A 198 -9.07 14.57 -10.93
N VAL A 199 -9.36 14.39 -12.23
CA VAL A 199 -10.15 13.25 -12.74
C VAL A 199 -9.55 11.89 -12.37
N ASN A 200 -8.22 11.76 -12.30
CA ASN A 200 -7.58 10.50 -11.93
C ASN A 200 -7.82 10.13 -10.47
N VAL A 201 -7.91 11.12 -9.56
CA VAL A 201 -8.29 10.87 -8.16
C VAL A 201 -9.72 10.36 -8.08
N ARG A 202 -10.62 10.92 -8.90
CA ARG A 202 -12.02 10.49 -8.96
C ARG A 202 -12.15 9.06 -9.47
N LEU A 203 -11.42 8.70 -10.53
CA LEU A 203 -11.38 7.33 -11.06
C LEU A 203 -10.83 6.36 -10.02
N ALA A 204 -9.69 6.69 -9.39
CA ALA A 204 -9.13 5.87 -8.33
C ALA A 204 -10.13 5.71 -7.16
N ALA A 205 -10.92 6.74 -6.85
CA ALA A 205 -11.95 6.64 -5.83
C ALA A 205 -13.07 5.66 -6.22
N VAL A 206 -13.48 5.60 -7.51
CA VAL A 206 -14.42 4.55 -8.00
C VAL A 206 -13.82 3.16 -7.75
N ASP A 207 -12.57 2.95 -8.15
CA ASP A 207 -11.87 1.67 -8.01
C ASP A 207 -11.74 1.24 -6.55
N ALA A 208 -11.45 2.18 -5.64
CA ALA A 208 -11.38 1.91 -4.21
C ALA A 208 -12.75 1.60 -3.61
N LEU A 209 -13.79 2.35 -3.99
CA LEU A 209 -15.17 2.14 -3.51
C LEU A 209 -15.75 0.80 -3.97
N HIS A 210 -15.27 0.24 -5.08
CA HIS A 210 -15.68 -1.08 -5.56
C HIS A 210 -15.47 -2.18 -4.49
N GLN A 211 -14.36 -2.15 -3.73
CA GLN A 211 -14.08 -3.11 -2.67
C GLN A 211 -15.12 -3.06 -1.53
N PHE A 212 -15.77 -1.92 -1.35
CA PHE A 212 -16.71 -1.64 -0.26
C PHE A 212 -18.15 -1.49 -0.76
N ALA A 213 -18.46 -1.92 -1.97
CA ALA A 213 -19.78 -1.75 -2.59
C ALA A 213 -20.94 -2.49 -1.88
N SER A 214 -20.63 -3.44 -0.99
CA SER A 214 -21.61 -4.09 -0.12
C SER A 214 -22.16 -3.14 0.95
N ASP A 215 -21.40 -2.09 1.31
CA ASP A 215 -21.81 -1.07 2.27
C ASP A 215 -22.95 -0.20 1.70
N ALA A 216 -23.99 0.01 2.50
CA ALA A 216 -25.18 0.75 2.09
C ALA A 216 -24.90 2.23 1.81
N LEU A 217 -23.94 2.84 2.52
CA LEU A 217 -23.51 4.22 2.32
C LEU A 217 -22.78 4.35 0.98
N VAL A 218 -21.88 3.41 0.68
CA VAL A 218 -21.13 3.38 -0.58
C VAL A 218 -22.07 3.18 -1.76
N ARG A 219 -22.98 2.19 -1.67
CA ARG A 219 -23.93 1.89 -2.75
C ARG A 219 -24.80 3.09 -3.11
N LYS A 220 -25.42 3.73 -2.11
CA LYS A 220 -26.22 4.95 -2.31
C LYS A 220 -25.37 6.09 -2.88
N GLY A 221 -24.15 6.24 -2.37
CA GLY A 221 -23.19 7.21 -2.86
C GLY A 221 -22.89 7.04 -4.34
N LEU A 222 -22.51 5.84 -4.78
CA LEU A 222 -22.20 5.53 -6.17
C LEU A 222 -23.37 5.81 -7.13
N LEU A 223 -24.60 5.48 -6.73
CA LEU A 223 -25.80 5.78 -7.52
C LEU A 223 -26.03 7.28 -7.68
N ARG A 224 -25.88 8.05 -6.61
CA ARG A 224 -25.97 9.52 -6.65
C ARG A 224 -24.86 10.09 -7.53
N SER A 225 -23.61 9.64 -7.34
CA SER A 225 -22.47 10.08 -8.15
C SER A 225 -22.72 9.83 -9.63
N LEU A 226 -23.28 8.67 -10.00
CA LEU A 226 -23.60 8.35 -11.40
C LEU A 226 -24.56 9.38 -12.03
N ALA A 227 -25.56 9.86 -11.29
CA ALA A 227 -26.54 10.82 -11.79
C ALA A 227 -25.94 12.24 -12.00
N GLU A 228 -25.05 12.64 -11.10
CA GLU A 228 -24.51 14.01 -11.00
C GLU A 228 -23.15 14.19 -11.71
N GLN A 229 -22.45 13.09 -12.01
CA GLN A 229 -21.11 13.12 -12.56
C GLN A 229 -21.05 13.82 -13.92
N LYS A 230 -20.08 14.72 -14.08
CA LYS A 230 -19.83 15.52 -15.30
C LYS A 230 -18.69 14.98 -16.17
N SER A 231 -17.79 14.17 -15.61
CA SER A 231 -16.66 13.62 -16.37
C SER A 231 -17.11 12.38 -17.14
N PRO A 232 -17.02 12.36 -18.50
CA PRO A 232 -17.40 11.20 -19.30
C PRO A 232 -16.66 9.91 -18.89
N LEU A 233 -15.36 10.02 -18.60
CA LEU A 233 -14.54 8.89 -18.15
C LEU A 233 -15.04 8.29 -16.84
N VAL A 234 -15.40 9.15 -15.87
CA VAL A 234 -15.90 8.69 -14.57
C VAL A 234 -17.32 8.13 -14.67
N GLN A 235 -18.17 8.70 -15.54
CA GLN A 235 -19.50 8.15 -15.83
C GLN A 235 -19.39 6.73 -16.41
N ILE A 236 -18.52 6.54 -17.40
CA ILE A 236 -18.26 5.23 -18.01
C ILE A 236 -17.83 4.22 -16.95
N GLU A 237 -16.91 4.61 -16.05
CA GLU A 237 -16.42 3.70 -15.01
C GLU A 237 -17.48 3.36 -13.97
N LEU A 238 -18.30 4.34 -13.57
CA LEU A 238 -19.44 4.08 -12.69
C LEU A 238 -20.45 3.13 -13.34
N ILE A 239 -20.72 3.25 -14.65
CA ILE A 239 -21.61 2.32 -15.36
C ILE A 239 -21.00 0.90 -15.39
N ASN A 240 -19.70 0.78 -15.67
CA ASN A 240 -19.00 -0.51 -15.62
C ASN A 240 -19.16 -1.17 -14.26
N LEU A 241 -18.93 -0.39 -13.20
CA LEU A 241 -19.05 -0.83 -11.83
C LEU A 241 -20.48 -1.27 -11.51
N MET A 242 -21.51 -0.53 -11.92
CA MET A 242 -22.90 -0.93 -11.71
C MET A 242 -23.22 -2.28 -12.37
N VAL A 243 -22.72 -2.52 -13.58
CA VAL A 243 -22.88 -3.80 -14.28
C VAL A 243 -22.13 -4.92 -13.57
N GLN A 244 -20.86 -4.69 -13.20
CA GLN A 244 -20.05 -5.67 -12.48
C GLN A 244 -20.69 -6.10 -11.15
N LEU A 245 -21.28 -5.14 -10.43
CA LEU A 245 -22.00 -5.38 -9.19
C LEU A 245 -23.43 -5.92 -9.39
N SER A 246 -23.90 -6.05 -10.64
CA SER A 246 -25.28 -6.41 -10.96
C SER A 246 -26.31 -5.50 -10.26
N ALA A 247 -26.01 -4.22 -10.15
CA ALA A 247 -26.78 -3.22 -9.42
C ALA A 247 -28.04 -2.78 -10.20
N LYS A 248 -29.09 -3.61 -10.20
CA LYS A 248 -30.37 -3.34 -10.90
C LYS A 248 -31.05 -2.04 -10.46
N GLU A 249 -30.80 -1.61 -9.24
CA GLU A 249 -31.22 -0.32 -8.68
C GLU A 249 -30.68 0.90 -9.45
N SER A 250 -29.64 0.74 -10.27
CA SER A 250 -29.11 1.80 -11.15
C SER A 250 -29.90 2.01 -12.44
N VAL A 251 -30.78 1.08 -12.84
CA VAL A 251 -31.53 1.13 -14.10
C VAL A 251 -32.34 2.42 -14.27
N PRO A 252 -33.07 2.94 -13.25
CA PRO A 252 -33.76 4.22 -13.38
C PRO A 252 -32.81 5.38 -13.69
N VAL A 253 -31.65 5.43 -13.03
CA VAL A 253 -30.62 6.47 -13.24
C VAL A 253 -30.04 6.38 -14.65
N LEU A 254 -29.77 5.17 -15.15
CA LEU A 254 -29.29 4.95 -16.51
C LEU A 254 -30.32 5.38 -17.57
N LYS A 255 -31.62 5.11 -17.34
CA LYS A 255 -32.70 5.57 -18.23
C LYS A 255 -32.83 7.09 -18.24
N GLU A 256 -32.63 7.75 -17.09
CA GLU A 256 -32.63 9.20 -17.02
C GLU A 256 -31.41 9.80 -17.76
N LEU A 257 -30.22 9.20 -17.60
CA LEU A 257 -29.02 9.62 -18.31
C LEU A 257 -29.17 9.51 -19.83
N SER A 258 -29.77 8.44 -20.35
CA SER A 258 -29.93 8.26 -21.81
C SER A 258 -30.85 9.30 -22.45
N GLN A 259 -31.72 9.95 -21.67
CA GLN A 259 -32.64 11.00 -22.14
C GLN A 259 -32.00 12.39 -22.19
N LYS A 260 -30.79 12.57 -21.63
CA LYS A 260 -30.09 13.87 -21.68
C LYS A 260 -29.63 14.19 -23.11
N GLN A 261 -30.03 15.37 -23.62
CA GLN A 261 -29.71 15.83 -24.97
C GLN A 261 -28.19 16.00 -25.19
N GLU A 262 -27.48 16.55 -24.21
CA GLU A 262 -26.05 16.86 -24.27
C GLU A 262 -25.19 15.77 -23.59
N LEU A 263 -25.49 14.49 -23.85
CA LEU A 263 -24.65 13.38 -23.35
C LEU A 263 -23.53 13.07 -24.35
N ASP A 264 -22.31 12.88 -23.83
CA ASP A 264 -21.16 12.42 -24.61
C ASP A 264 -21.48 11.10 -25.36
N PRO A 265 -21.12 10.96 -26.65
CA PRO A 265 -21.47 9.78 -27.45
C PRO A 265 -20.96 8.46 -26.84
N ALA A 266 -19.76 8.43 -26.27
CA ALA A 266 -19.19 7.23 -25.66
C ALA A 266 -19.92 6.86 -24.36
N VAL A 267 -20.38 7.87 -23.62
CA VAL A 267 -21.22 7.64 -22.42
C VAL A 267 -22.59 7.11 -22.82
N ARG A 268 -23.19 7.63 -23.91
CA ARG A 268 -24.48 7.13 -24.42
C ARG A 268 -24.41 5.65 -24.81
N GLU A 269 -23.40 5.27 -25.59
CA GLU A 269 -23.14 3.87 -25.94
C GLU A 269 -22.98 3.01 -24.68
N ARG A 270 -22.23 3.51 -23.70
CA ARG A 270 -22.02 2.80 -22.44
C ARG A 270 -23.30 2.63 -21.61
N VAL A 271 -24.16 3.64 -21.59
CA VAL A 271 -25.47 3.59 -20.90
C VAL A 271 -26.37 2.54 -21.54
N GLU A 272 -26.46 2.52 -22.87
CA GLU A 272 -27.25 1.52 -23.61
C GLU A 272 -26.76 0.10 -23.33
N TRP A 273 -25.44 -0.10 -23.37
CA TRP A 273 -24.79 -1.36 -22.99
C TRP A 273 -25.14 -1.76 -21.54
N GLY A 274 -25.05 -0.81 -20.60
CA GLY A 274 -25.37 -1.05 -19.19
C GLY A 274 -26.82 -1.47 -18.97
N LEU A 275 -27.77 -0.79 -19.65
CA LEU A 275 -29.19 -1.13 -19.62
C LEU A 275 -29.46 -2.53 -20.18
N GLN A 276 -28.75 -2.95 -21.23
CA GLN A 276 -28.87 -4.30 -21.79
C GLN A 276 -28.37 -5.38 -20.82
N LYS A 277 -27.31 -5.10 -20.06
CA LYS A 277 -26.72 -6.06 -19.11
C LYS A 277 -27.49 -6.18 -17.80
N LEU A 278 -28.15 -5.10 -17.37
CA LEU A 278 -28.89 -5.03 -16.10
C LEU A 278 -30.41 -5.28 -16.25
N GLY A 279 -30.92 -5.21 -17.48
CA GLY A 279 -32.31 -5.44 -17.84
C GLY A 279 -32.78 -6.89 -17.73
#